data_AF-A0AAN6PN22-F1
#
_entry.id   AF-A0AAN6PN22-F1
#
_cell.length_a   1.000
_cell.length_b   1.000
_cell.length_c   1.000
_cell.angle_alpha   90.00
_cell.angle_beta   90.00
_cell.angle_gamma   90.00
#
_symmetry.space_group_name_H-M   'P 1'
#
loop_
_entity.id
_entity.type
_entity.pdbx_description
1 polymer ?
#
loop_
_entity_poly.entity_id
_entity_poly.type
_entity_poly.pdbx_seq_one_letter_code
_entity_poly.pdbx_strand_id
1 'polypeptide(L)'
;MRASLRASILALFALGASAQFRTWYPEYGSNFQNSLETYCSAEYDAWAAGLPPSPEDYAANGTTSTGQALVQCILSSTSEFMKANMASAAVLLGIMPFALSVLGSSSEESALLYVIGRRPILTTLLLAGAPVVVALRPFEYKDPVGILRAREGRFYSFNIGPSWVVLALEYLVALASVANVVHVTYGLGVGVTTMILPDSSYLPGVWAGTGIIVHIIGALCLKSRLRLLTPKNESIIKSELTLSTDKNITVETVPETKKFLALSWLTSTSTTFHVIFGTLAFSSMQFISVRDAFGVIGRYTASVTICRVVLMYELSGLRTAVDSISGVPTPDDGQDPVDGLKSGPRVFTFAP
;
A
#
# COMPACT_ATOMS: atom_id res chain seq x y z
N MET A 1 24.66 5.97 -8.50
CA MET A 1 23.66 5.43 -7.55
C MET A 1 22.27 6.11 -7.60
N ARG A 2 22.15 7.41 -7.95
CA ARG A 2 20.83 8.09 -8.07
C ARG A 2 20.00 7.75 -9.33
N ALA A 3 20.62 7.14 -10.34
CA ALA A 3 19.95 6.77 -11.59
C ALA A 3 19.33 5.36 -11.57
N SER A 4 19.91 4.43 -10.80
CA SER A 4 19.45 3.02 -10.75
C SER A 4 18.13 2.85 -9.98
N LEU A 5 17.83 3.71 -9.01
CA LEU A 5 16.59 3.65 -8.23
C LEU A 5 15.35 4.17 -9.00
N ARG A 6 15.55 5.00 -10.03
CA ARG A 6 14.46 5.56 -10.85
C ARG A 6 13.95 4.59 -11.91
N ALA A 7 14.80 3.67 -12.36
CA ALA A 7 14.45 2.70 -13.40
C ALA A 7 13.69 1.48 -12.85
N SER A 8 13.98 1.04 -11.61
CA SER A 8 13.41 -0.21 -11.07
C SER A 8 11.97 -0.10 -10.58
N ILE A 9 11.49 1.08 -10.19
CA ILE A 9 10.10 1.25 -9.69
C ILE A 9 9.10 1.42 -10.83
N LEU A 10 9.51 2.02 -11.95
CA LEU A 10 8.67 2.16 -13.15
C LEU A 10 8.61 0.89 -14.00
N ALA A 11 9.67 0.06 -13.99
CA ALA A 11 9.74 -1.17 -14.78
C ALA A 11 8.82 -2.30 -14.26
N LEU A 12 8.39 -2.27 -12.99
CA LEU A 12 7.48 -3.29 -12.46
C LEU A 12 6.01 -3.10 -12.89
N PHE A 13 5.65 -1.92 -13.39
CA PHE A 13 4.25 -1.55 -13.67
C PHE A 13 3.97 -1.23 -15.14
N ALA A 14 4.97 -1.34 -16.01
CA ALA A 14 4.84 -1.10 -17.45
C ALA A 14 4.99 -2.42 -18.23
N LEU A 15 3.99 -3.30 -18.16
CA LEU A 15 3.85 -4.41 -19.12
C LEU A 15 2.81 -4.01 -20.17
N GLY A 16 3.32 -3.39 -21.23
CA GLY A 16 2.60 -3.03 -22.45
C GLY A 16 2.38 -4.24 -23.34
N ALA A 17 1.17 -4.79 -23.26
CA ALA A 17 0.39 -5.56 -24.23
C ALA A 17 -0.73 -6.21 -23.41
N SER A 18 -1.99 -5.80 -23.59
CA SER A 18 -3.06 -6.25 -22.70
C SER A 18 -3.33 -7.74 -22.91
N ALA A 19 -3.00 -8.56 -21.91
CA ALA A 19 -3.38 -9.97 -21.83
C ALA A 19 -4.87 -10.15 -21.44
N GLN A 20 -5.66 -9.08 -21.55
CA GLN A 20 -7.09 -9.06 -21.25
C GLN A 20 -7.85 -10.00 -22.19
N PHE A 21 -9.04 -10.44 -21.78
CA PHE A 21 -9.93 -11.34 -22.55
C PHE A 21 -9.40 -12.77 -22.80
N ARG A 22 -8.18 -13.09 -22.34
CA ARG A 22 -7.59 -14.45 -22.45
C ARG A 22 -7.83 -15.32 -21.22
N THR A 23 -8.03 -14.68 -20.07
CA THR A 23 -8.23 -15.33 -18.78
C THR A 23 -9.33 -14.62 -18.03
N TRP A 24 -10.15 -15.39 -17.33
CA TRP A 24 -11.33 -14.88 -16.64
C TRP A 24 -11.35 -15.33 -15.18
N TYR A 25 -12.09 -14.60 -14.36
CA TYR A 25 -12.38 -15.05 -13.00
C TYR A 25 -13.32 -16.28 -13.01
N PRO A 26 -13.16 -17.23 -12.06
CA PRO A 26 -13.79 -18.54 -12.15
C PRO A 26 -15.32 -18.57 -12.22
N GLU A 27 -16.02 -17.70 -11.47
CA GLU A 27 -17.48 -17.79 -11.31
C GLU A 27 -18.22 -17.65 -12.65
N TYR A 28 -17.78 -16.72 -13.51
CA TYR A 28 -18.41 -16.47 -14.82
C TYR A 28 -17.48 -16.75 -16.00
N GLY A 29 -16.26 -17.23 -15.76
CA GLY A 29 -15.25 -17.37 -16.80
C GLY A 29 -15.64 -18.29 -17.94
N SER A 30 -16.31 -19.41 -17.66
CA SER A 30 -16.80 -20.30 -18.72
C SER A 30 -17.88 -19.65 -19.58
N ASN A 31 -18.72 -18.80 -19.00
CA ASN A 31 -19.77 -18.09 -19.74
C ASN A 31 -19.15 -17.04 -20.67
N PHE A 32 -18.19 -16.25 -20.17
CA PHE A 32 -17.50 -15.26 -20.99
C PHE A 32 -16.68 -15.91 -22.10
N GLN A 33 -16.00 -17.02 -21.81
CA GLN A 33 -15.27 -17.77 -22.82
C GLN A 33 -16.20 -18.32 -23.91
N ASN A 34 -17.33 -18.91 -23.52
CA ASN A 34 -18.32 -19.41 -24.48
C ASN A 34 -18.93 -18.28 -25.32
N SER A 35 -19.21 -17.12 -24.73
CA SER A 35 -19.68 -15.95 -25.46
C SER A 35 -18.65 -15.44 -26.47
N LEU A 36 -17.37 -15.43 -26.07
CA LEU A 36 -16.26 -15.00 -26.92
C LEU A 36 -16.09 -15.92 -28.13
N GLU A 37 -16.18 -17.23 -27.93
CA GLU A 37 -16.03 -18.24 -29.00
C GLU A 37 -17.26 -18.35 -29.91
N THR A 38 -18.47 -18.15 -29.37
CA THR A 38 -19.71 -18.41 -30.11
C THR A 38 -20.27 -17.17 -30.81
N TYR A 39 -20.22 -16.01 -30.13
CA TYR A 39 -20.92 -14.80 -30.58
C TYR A 39 -20.00 -13.65 -30.94
N CYS A 40 -18.81 -13.56 -30.31
CA CYS A 40 -17.94 -12.38 -30.38
C CYS A 40 -16.56 -12.66 -31.01
N SER A 41 -16.46 -13.69 -31.85
CA SER A 41 -15.17 -14.10 -32.43
C SER A 41 -14.58 -13.04 -33.36
N ALA A 42 -15.43 -12.34 -34.12
CA ALA A 42 -15.00 -11.29 -35.05
C ALA A 42 -14.44 -10.07 -34.31
N GLU A 43 -15.12 -9.63 -33.25
CA GLU A 43 -14.70 -8.52 -32.38
C GLU A 43 -13.43 -8.88 -31.62
N TYR A 44 -13.31 -10.12 -31.18
CA TYR A 44 -12.11 -10.62 -30.52
C TYR A 44 -10.89 -10.62 -31.45
N ASP A 45 -11.06 -11.11 -32.69
CA ASP A 45 -9.99 -11.12 -33.69
C ASP A 45 -9.58 -9.69 -34.08
N ALA A 46 -10.55 -8.78 -34.22
CA ALA A 46 -10.29 -7.37 -34.49
C ALA A 46 -9.52 -6.69 -33.34
N TRP A 47 -9.93 -6.94 -32.09
CA TRP A 47 -9.22 -6.47 -30.91
C TRP A 47 -7.80 -7.04 -30.84
N ALA A 48 -7.63 -8.35 -31.04
CA ALA A 48 -6.35 -9.03 -30.99
C ALA A 48 -5.37 -8.56 -32.08
N ALA A 49 -5.90 -8.20 -33.26
CA ALA A 49 -5.14 -7.62 -34.36
C ALA A 49 -4.86 -6.11 -34.18
N GLY A 50 -5.45 -5.46 -33.17
CA GLY A 50 -5.30 -4.02 -32.94
C GLY A 50 -5.93 -3.17 -34.04
N LEU A 51 -6.97 -3.67 -34.70
CA LEU A 51 -7.66 -2.94 -35.77
C LEU A 51 -8.44 -1.74 -35.20
N PRO A 52 -8.44 -0.59 -35.88
CA PRO A 52 -9.19 0.58 -35.41
C PRO A 52 -10.70 0.27 -35.32
N PRO A 53 -11.42 0.85 -34.35
CA PRO A 53 -12.86 0.62 -34.19
C PRO A 53 -13.63 1.06 -35.43
N SER A 54 -14.72 0.35 -35.74
CA SER A 54 -15.58 0.68 -36.88
C SER A 54 -16.34 1.98 -36.62
N PRO A 55 -16.68 2.78 -37.64
CA PRO A 55 -17.45 4.04 -37.49
C PRO A 55 -18.75 3.93 -36.67
N GLU A 56 -19.33 2.73 -36.61
CA GLU A 56 -20.56 2.43 -35.86
C GLU A 56 -20.29 2.28 -34.35
N ASP A 57 -19.08 1.84 -33.95
CA ASP A 57 -18.67 1.66 -32.56
C ASP A 57 -18.43 3.01 -31.83
N TYR A 58 -18.25 4.11 -32.57
CA TYR A 58 -18.01 5.45 -32.02
C TYR A 58 -19.25 6.04 -31.33
N ALA A 59 -20.46 5.55 -31.68
CA ALA A 59 -21.73 6.19 -31.34
C ALA A 59 -22.11 6.10 -29.85
N ALA A 60 -21.48 5.23 -29.06
CA ALA A 60 -21.92 4.95 -27.69
C ALA A 60 -21.21 5.75 -26.58
N ASN A 61 -19.98 6.26 -26.78
CA ASN A 61 -19.25 6.92 -25.67
C ASN A 61 -18.11 7.89 -26.06
N GLY A 62 -17.89 8.19 -27.35
CA GLY A 62 -16.85 9.14 -27.77
C GLY A 62 -15.40 8.68 -27.53
N THR A 63 -15.18 7.41 -27.17
CA THR A 63 -13.87 6.77 -26.99
C THR A 63 -13.58 5.81 -28.15
N THR A 64 -12.34 5.81 -28.65
CA THR A 64 -11.89 5.02 -29.81
C THR A 64 -11.21 3.70 -29.40
N SER A 65 -11.55 3.12 -28.26
CA SER A 65 -10.88 1.90 -27.77
C SER A 65 -11.40 0.67 -28.49
N THR A 66 -10.48 -0.14 -29.05
CA THR A 66 -10.80 -1.37 -29.78
C THR A 66 -11.44 -2.42 -28.87
N GLY A 67 -11.10 -2.41 -27.58
CA GLY A 67 -11.71 -3.28 -26.58
C GLY A 67 -13.18 -2.99 -26.32
N GLN A 68 -13.69 -1.78 -26.62
CA GLN A 68 -15.07 -1.43 -26.29
C GLN A 68 -16.09 -2.25 -27.09
N ALA A 69 -15.86 -2.49 -28.39
CA ALA A 69 -16.76 -3.29 -29.22
C ALA A 69 -16.86 -4.74 -28.70
N LEU A 70 -15.72 -5.35 -28.37
CA LEU A 70 -15.67 -6.68 -27.76
C LEU A 70 -16.39 -6.73 -26.41
N VAL A 71 -16.16 -5.74 -25.55
CA VAL A 71 -16.86 -5.62 -24.25
C VAL A 71 -18.37 -5.54 -24.46
N GLN A 72 -18.84 -4.73 -25.42
CA GLN A 72 -20.27 -4.60 -25.72
C GLN A 72 -20.86 -5.91 -26.24
N CYS A 73 -20.16 -6.66 -27.10
CA CYS A 73 -20.62 -7.96 -27.58
C CYS A 73 -20.72 -9.00 -26.45
N ILE A 74 -19.71 -9.07 -25.57
CA ILE A 74 -19.76 -9.99 -24.42
C ILE A 74 -20.92 -9.61 -23.49
N LEU A 75 -21.11 -8.32 -23.23
CA LEU A 75 -22.21 -7.85 -22.39
C LEU A 75 -23.58 -8.10 -23.06
N SER A 76 -23.73 -7.93 -24.37
CA SER A 76 -25.02 -8.17 -25.05
C SER A 76 -25.45 -9.64 -24.99
N SER A 77 -24.49 -10.58 -24.99
CA SER A 77 -24.73 -12.02 -24.83
C SER A 77 -24.84 -12.50 -23.38
N THR A 78 -24.61 -11.62 -22.39
CA THR A 78 -24.65 -11.95 -20.95
C THR A 78 -26.04 -11.69 -20.35
N SER A 79 -26.48 -12.54 -19.42
CA SER A 79 -27.77 -12.35 -18.72
C SER A 79 -27.80 -11.08 -17.86
N GLU A 80 -28.97 -10.46 -17.74
CA GLU A 80 -29.16 -9.27 -16.88
C GLU A 80 -28.82 -9.53 -15.42
N PHE A 81 -29.05 -10.75 -14.93
CA PHE A 81 -28.66 -11.16 -13.58
C PHE A 81 -27.13 -11.11 -13.38
N MET A 82 -26.35 -11.62 -14.33
CA MET A 82 -24.88 -11.57 -14.27
C MET A 82 -24.38 -10.13 -14.35
N LYS A 83 -24.96 -9.29 -15.20
CA LYS A 83 -24.63 -7.85 -15.28
C LYS A 83 -24.87 -7.14 -13.95
N ALA A 84 -26.02 -7.38 -13.34
CA ALA A 84 -26.34 -6.83 -12.02
C ALA A 84 -25.38 -7.32 -10.93
N ASN A 85 -24.94 -8.58 -11.00
CA ASN A 85 -23.93 -9.13 -10.09
C ASN A 85 -22.56 -8.44 -10.28
N MET A 86 -22.08 -8.31 -11.52
CA MET A 86 -20.82 -7.60 -11.81
C MET A 86 -20.86 -6.13 -11.38
N ALA A 87 -21.99 -5.45 -11.60
CA ALA A 87 -22.19 -4.08 -11.11
C ALA A 87 -22.08 -4.01 -9.57
N SER A 88 -22.63 -4.99 -8.86
CA SER A 88 -22.49 -5.08 -7.40
C SER A 88 -21.05 -5.35 -6.97
N ALA A 89 -20.31 -6.17 -7.72
CA ALA A 89 -18.89 -6.43 -7.48
C ALA A 89 -18.05 -5.16 -7.65
N ALA A 90 -18.33 -4.36 -8.67
CA ALA A 90 -17.68 -3.08 -8.92
C ALA A 90 -17.86 -2.10 -7.74
N VAL A 91 -19.05 -2.06 -7.13
CA VAL A 91 -19.29 -1.25 -5.91
C VAL A 91 -18.40 -1.72 -4.75
N LEU A 92 -18.31 -3.03 -4.51
CA LEU A 92 -17.47 -3.59 -3.44
C LEU A 92 -15.99 -3.27 -3.66
N LEU A 93 -15.50 -3.45 -4.89
CA LEU A 93 -14.12 -3.12 -5.26
C LEU A 93 -13.87 -1.61 -5.16
N GLY A 94 -14.83 -0.76 -5.53
CA GLY A 94 -14.72 0.69 -5.39
C GLY A 94 -14.56 1.17 -3.94
N ILE A 95 -15.18 0.49 -2.98
CA ILE A 95 -15.07 0.79 -1.55
C ILE A 95 -13.76 0.23 -0.95
N MET A 96 -13.15 -0.77 -1.59
CA MET A 96 -11.96 -1.47 -1.07
C MET A 96 -10.80 -0.52 -0.70
N PRO A 97 -10.37 0.47 -1.50
CA PRO A 97 -9.28 1.37 -1.12
C PRO A 97 -9.54 2.10 0.20
N PHE A 98 -10.79 2.52 0.43
CA PHE A 98 -11.18 3.14 1.69
C PHE A 98 -11.23 2.13 2.83
N ALA A 99 -11.84 0.96 2.63
CA ALA A 99 -11.92 -0.08 3.65
C ALA A 99 -10.52 -0.54 4.11
N LEU A 100 -9.60 -0.73 3.17
CA LEU A 100 -8.22 -1.08 3.50
C LEU A 100 -7.45 0.09 4.13
N SER A 101 -7.80 1.35 3.86
CA SER A 101 -7.18 2.51 4.51
C SER A 101 -7.39 2.53 6.04
N VAL A 102 -8.49 1.93 6.52
CA VAL A 102 -8.75 1.74 7.96
C VAL A 102 -7.72 0.80 8.58
N LEU A 103 -7.31 -0.24 7.84
CA LEU A 103 -6.33 -1.23 8.26
C LEU A 103 -4.90 -0.86 7.87
N GLY A 104 -4.71 0.11 6.97
CA GLY A 104 -3.42 0.51 6.45
C GLY A 104 -2.51 1.19 7.47
N SER A 105 -1.23 1.30 7.16
CA SER A 105 -0.28 2.03 8.00
C SER A 105 -0.29 3.51 7.66
N SER A 106 -0.12 4.38 8.65
CA SER A 106 -0.04 5.81 8.39
C SER A 106 1.32 6.18 7.79
N SER A 107 1.38 7.30 7.06
CA SER A 107 2.63 7.83 6.50
C SER A 107 3.67 8.16 7.58
N GLU A 108 3.22 8.53 8.78
CA GLU A 108 4.10 8.83 9.91
C GLU A 108 4.67 7.54 10.50
N GLU A 109 3.85 6.50 10.66
CA GLU A 109 4.25 5.19 11.18
C GLU A 109 5.34 4.56 10.30
N SER A 110 5.12 4.51 8.99
CA SER A 110 6.12 3.99 8.05
C SER A 110 7.37 4.88 7.99
N ALA A 111 7.20 6.20 8.06
CA ALA A 111 8.32 7.14 8.11
C ALA A 111 9.21 6.96 9.35
N LEU A 112 8.63 6.65 10.52
CA LEU A 112 9.40 6.39 11.74
C LEU A 112 10.31 5.17 11.56
N LEU A 113 9.81 4.07 11.01
CA LEU A 113 10.64 2.89 10.73
C LEU A 113 11.71 3.18 9.66
N TYR A 114 11.34 3.90 8.61
CA TYR A 114 12.25 4.25 7.52
C TYR A 114 13.40 5.15 7.98
N VAL A 115 13.08 6.24 8.68
CA VAL A 115 14.02 7.29 9.07
C VAL A 115 14.71 6.95 10.39
N ILE A 116 13.94 6.79 11.46
CA ILE A 116 14.47 6.60 12.82
C ILE A 116 14.94 5.17 13.01
N GLY A 117 14.11 4.20 12.63
CA GLY A 117 14.49 2.78 12.66
C GLY A 117 15.63 2.45 11.71
N ARG A 118 15.96 3.29 10.73
CA ARG A 118 17.00 3.06 9.72
C ARG A 118 16.85 1.69 9.01
N ARG A 119 15.60 1.28 8.75
CA ARG A 119 15.25 0.05 8.00
C ARG A 119 14.52 0.36 6.68
N PRO A 120 15.14 1.12 5.75
CA PRO A 120 14.49 1.50 4.49
C PRO A 120 14.09 0.32 3.60
N ILE A 121 14.83 -0.80 3.58
CA ILE A 121 14.50 -1.94 2.69
C ILE A 121 13.26 -2.65 3.21
N LEU A 122 13.25 -3.03 4.49
CA LEU A 122 12.08 -3.64 5.13
C LEU A 122 10.86 -2.73 4.98
N THR A 123 11.00 -1.44 5.30
CA THR A 123 9.88 -0.51 5.17
C THR A 123 9.35 -0.49 3.73
N THR A 124 10.22 -0.41 2.72
CA THR A 124 9.79 -0.40 1.32
C THR A 124 9.05 -1.69 0.94
N LEU A 125 9.50 -2.86 1.43
CA LEU A 125 8.80 -4.13 1.22
C LEU A 125 7.42 -4.14 1.90
N LEU A 126 7.30 -3.65 3.13
CA LEU A 126 6.01 -3.53 3.82
C LEU A 126 5.05 -2.60 3.08
N LEU A 127 5.55 -1.49 2.54
CA LEU A 127 4.75 -0.55 1.76
C LEU A 127 4.31 -1.13 0.40
N ALA A 128 5.17 -1.91 -0.25
CA ALA A 128 4.81 -2.62 -1.48
C ALA A 128 3.83 -3.78 -1.23
N GLY A 129 3.92 -4.42 -0.06
CA GLY A 129 3.00 -5.48 0.39
C GLY A 129 1.68 -4.94 0.96
N ALA A 130 1.61 -3.67 1.32
CA ALA A 130 0.40 -3.00 1.79
C ALA A 130 0.19 -1.69 1.00
N PRO A 131 -0.37 -1.76 -0.23
CA PRO A 131 -0.50 -0.63 -1.16
C PRO A 131 -1.61 0.36 -0.75
N VAL A 132 -1.66 0.73 0.53
CA VAL A 132 -2.71 1.54 1.13
C VAL A 132 -2.10 2.56 2.07
N VAL A 133 -2.78 3.69 2.19
CA VAL A 133 -2.40 4.78 3.08
C VAL A 133 -3.60 5.13 3.93
N VAL A 134 -3.41 5.26 5.25
CA VAL A 134 -4.47 5.73 6.14
C VAL A 134 -4.95 7.10 5.69
N ALA A 135 -6.26 7.23 5.46
CA ALA A 135 -6.90 8.52 5.21
C ALA A 135 -6.93 9.32 6.53
N LEU A 136 -5.85 10.04 6.82
CA LEU A 136 -5.82 11.02 7.90
C LEU A 136 -6.61 12.26 7.48
N ARG A 137 -7.15 13.00 8.47
CA ARG A 137 -7.77 14.30 8.18
C ARG A 137 -6.72 15.20 7.55
N PRO A 138 -7.04 15.84 6.42
CA PRO A 138 -6.17 16.85 5.87
C PRO A 138 -5.81 17.89 6.93
N PHE A 139 -4.55 18.29 6.98
CA PHE A 139 -4.00 19.29 7.91
C PHE A 139 -3.89 18.86 9.38
N GLU A 140 -4.29 17.64 9.76
CA GLU A 140 -4.06 17.11 11.10
C GLU A 140 -2.76 16.30 11.13
N TYR A 141 -1.68 16.94 11.62
CA TYR A 141 -0.38 16.30 11.75
C TYR A 141 -0.22 15.65 13.12
N LYS A 142 0.16 14.36 13.14
CA LYS A 142 0.53 13.69 14.38
C LYS A 142 1.95 14.11 14.79
N ASP A 143 2.09 14.61 16.01
CA ASP A 143 3.41 14.84 16.59
C ASP A 143 4.20 13.51 16.62
N PRO A 144 5.35 13.42 15.93
CA PRO A 144 6.13 12.18 15.86
C PRO A 144 6.64 11.76 17.24
N VAL A 145 6.88 12.72 18.14
CA VAL A 145 7.25 12.43 19.53
C VAL A 145 6.10 11.73 20.24
N GLY A 146 4.86 12.18 20.05
CA GLY A 146 3.66 11.50 20.58
C GLY A 146 3.50 10.05 20.13
N ILE A 147 3.95 9.68 18.93
CA ILE A 147 3.90 8.28 18.45
C ILE A 147 4.98 7.41 19.11
N LEU A 148 6.12 8.03 19.45
CA LEU A 148 7.26 7.39 20.12
C LEU A 148 7.11 7.32 21.64
N ARG A 149 6.34 8.23 22.26
CA ARG A 149 6.10 8.21 23.71
C ARG A 149 5.47 6.89 24.14
N ALA A 150 6.02 6.30 25.19
CA ALA A 150 5.40 5.17 25.87
C ALA A 150 4.02 5.61 26.39
N ARG A 151 3.01 4.77 26.16
CA ARG A 151 1.67 4.95 26.73
C ARG A 151 1.41 3.81 27.70
N GLU A 152 0.94 4.12 28.89
CA GLU A 152 0.55 3.12 29.88
C GLU A 152 -0.49 2.14 29.28
N GLY A 153 -0.26 0.84 29.47
CA GLY A 153 -1.14 -0.22 28.99
C GLY A 153 -0.93 -0.68 27.54
N ARG A 154 0.07 -0.18 26.82
CA ARG A 154 0.43 -0.72 25.48
C ARG A 154 1.29 -1.98 25.61
N PHE A 155 1.03 -2.98 24.76
CA PHE A 155 1.88 -4.17 24.68
C PHE A 155 3.29 -3.78 24.23
N TYR A 156 4.30 -4.20 25.02
CA TYR A 156 5.71 -4.08 24.68
C TYR A 156 6.12 -5.18 23.71
N SER A 157 7.23 -4.97 22.97
CA SER A 157 7.77 -6.02 22.11
C SER A 157 8.11 -7.25 22.96
N PHE A 158 7.55 -8.39 22.58
CA PHE A 158 7.87 -9.66 23.21
C PHE A 158 9.05 -10.27 22.49
N ASN A 159 9.96 -10.90 23.23
CA ASN A 159 11.09 -11.58 22.64
C ASN A 159 10.62 -12.93 22.08
N ILE A 160 10.30 -12.98 20.78
CA ILE A 160 9.75 -14.17 20.09
C ILE A 160 10.87 -15.19 19.77
N GLY A 161 12.14 -14.83 19.97
CA GLY A 161 13.28 -15.72 19.76
C GLY A 161 14.56 -14.95 19.44
N PRO A 162 15.62 -15.64 18.98
CA PRO A 162 16.86 -14.99 18.60
C PRO A 162 16.62 -13.91 17.53
N SER A 163 17.31 -12.76 17.62
CA SER A 163 17.08 -11.63 16.71
C SER A 163 17.16 -11.99 15.24
N TRP A 164 18.07 -12.90 14.85
CA TRP A 164 18.21 -13.36 13.47
C TRP A 164 17.00 -14.15 12.95
N VAL A 165 16.27 -14.87 13.82
CA VAL A 165 15.05 -15.61 13.45
C VAL A 165 13.93 -14.62 13.17
N VAL A 166 13.75 -13.65 14.06
CA VAL A 166 12.74 -12.59 13.90
C VAL A 166 12.99 -11.82 12.60
N LEU A 167 14.24 -11.40 12.36
CA LEU A 167 14.63 -10.73 11.12
C LEU A 167 14.30 -11.57 9.88
N ALA A 168 14.65 -12.86 9.87
CA ALA A 168 14.35 -13.74 8.76
C ALA A 168 12.83 -13.84 8.51
N LEU A 169 12.03 -13.98 9.56
CA LEU A 169 10.57 -14.03 9.47
C LEU A 169 9.98 -12.73 8.92
N GLU A 170 10.44 -11.57 9.38
CA GLU A 170 9.98 -10.26 8.89
C GLU A 170 10.18 -10.11 7.39
N TYR A 171 11.38 -10.42 6.88
CA TYR A 171 11.65 -10.32 5.44
C TYR A 171 10.90 -11.36 4.62
N LEU A 172 10.79 -12.60 5.10
CA LEU A 172 10.05 -13.66 4.40
C LEU A 172 8.57 -13.29 4.28
N VAL A 173 7.97 -12.83 5.37
CA VAL A 173 6.56 -12.44 5.41
C VAL A 173 6.31 -11.16 4.61
N ALA A 174 7.23 -10.19 4.64
CA ALA A 174 7.14 -9.00 3.80
C ALA A 174 7.24 -9.34 2.30
N LEU A 175 8.20 -10.17 1.90
CA LEU A 175 8.35 -10.64 0.51
C LEU A 175 7.14 -11.44 0.04
N ALA A 176 6.60 -12.34 0.88
CA ALA A 176 5.38 -13.08 0.58
C ALA A 176 4.18 -12.14 0.38
N SER A 177 4.07 -11.09 1.20
CA SER A 177 3.01 -10.09 1.07
C SER A 177 3.13 -9.29 -0.23
N VAL A 178 4.36 -8.89 -0.62
CA VAL A 178 4.64 -8.25 -1.92
C VAL A 178 4.28 -9.18 -3.07
N ALA A 179 4.72 -10.44 -3.03
CA ALA A 179 4.42 -11.41 -4.08
C ALA A 179 2.91 -11.63 -4.23
N ASN A 180 2.16 -11.71 -3.12
CA ASN A 180 0.71 -11.80 -3.15
C ASN A 180 0.07 -10.54 -3.75
N VAL A 181 0.51 -9.34 -3.35
CA VAL A 181 0.00 -8.09 -3.94
C VAL A 181 0.27 -8.02 -5.43
N VAL A 182 1.48 -8.32 -5.87
CA VAL A 182 1.84 -8.34 -7.30
C VAL A 182 0.96 -9.35 -8.05
N HIS A 183 0.81 -10.56 -7.52
CA HIS A 183 -0.01 -11.60 -8.13
C HIS A 183 -1.48 -11.19 -8.22
N VAL A 184 -2.08 -10.66 -7.16
CA VAL A 184 -3.48 -10.22 -7.14
C VAL A 184 -3.68 -9.04 -8.10
N THR A 185 -2.77 -8.06 -8.06
CA THR A 185 -2.85 -6.85 -8.87
C THR A 185 -2.73 -7.19 -10.36
N TYR A 186 -1.79 -8.08 -10.72
CA TYR A 186 -1.65 -8.57 -12.09
C TYR A 186 -2.86 -9.39 -12.52
N GLY A 187 -3.29 -10.36 -11.72
CA GLY A 187 -4.45 -11.21 -12.00
C GLY A 187 -5.74 -10.41 -12.16
N LEU A 188 -5.92 -9.36 -11.37
CA LEU A 188 -7.03 -8.44 -11.52
C LEU A 188 -6.91 -7.65 -12.82
N GLY A 189 -5.75 -7.07 -13.13
CA GLY A 189 -5.54 -6.29 -14.35
C GLY A 189 -5.79 -7.06 -15.65
N VAL A 190 -5.46 -8.35 -15.70
CA VAL A 190 -5.67 -9.20 -16.89
C VAL A 190 -7.03 -9.90 -16.90
N GLY A 191 -7.62 -10.15 -15.73
CA GLY A 191 -8.90 -10.85 -15.59
C GLY A 191 -10.13 -9.95 -15.67
N VAL A 192 -9.94 -8.62 -15.74
CA VAL A 192 -11.01 -7.62 -15.84
C VAL A 192 -10.69 -6.59 -16.93
N THR A 193 -11.71 -5.87 -17.37
CA THR A 193 -11.54 -4.61 -18.11
C THR A 193 -11.96 -3.42 -17.24
N THR A 194 -11.53 -2.21 -17.60
CA THR A 194 -11.95 -0.98 -16.93
C THR A 194 -12.76 -0.10 -17.87
N MET A 195 -13.82 0.53 -17.37
CA MET A 195 -14.61 1.47 -18.19
C MET A 195 -13.82 2.73 -18.57
N ILE A 196 -12.79 3.10 -17.80
CA ILE A 196 -11.98 4.30 -18.03
C ILE A 196 -11.00 4.08 -19.18
N LEU A 197 -10.30 2.94 -19.15
CA LEU A 197 -9.26 2.57 -20.12
C LEU A 197 -9.43 1.08 -20.46
N PRO A 198 -10.35 0.72 -21.37
CA PRO A 198 -10.70 -0.68 -21.66
C PRO A 198 -9.52 -1.51 -22.18
N ASP A 199 -8.57 -0.87 -22.85
CA ASP A 199 -7.40 -1.50 -23.47
C ASP A 199 -6.19 -1.60 -22.51
N SER A 200 -6.35 -1.17 -21.25
CA SER A 200 -5.26 -1.11 -20.27
C SER A 200 -5.53 -2.01 -19.07
N SER A 201 -4.54 -2.84 -18.73
CA SER A 201 -4.55 -3.74 -17.57
C SER A 201 -3.76 -3.21 -16.37
N TYR A 202 -3.05 -2.09 -16.51
CA TYR A 202 -2.08 -1.63 -15.51
C TYR A 202 -2.66 -0.71 -14.42
N LEU A 203 -3.93 -0.30 -14.50
CA LEU A 203 -4.55 0.63 -13.55
C LEU A 203 -4.42 0.17 -12.08
N PRO A 204 -4.68 -1.11 -11.72
CA PRO A 204 -4.47 -1.60 -10.36
C PRO A 204 -3.00 -1.48 -9.92
N GLY A 205 -2.07 -1.71 -10.85
CA GLY A 205 -0.62 -1.56 -10.62
C GLY A 205 -0.24 -0.11 -10.33
N VAL A 206 -0.77 0.83 -11.11
CA VAL A 206 -0.56 2.27 -10.87
C VAL A 206 -1.10 2.66 -9.50
N TRP A 207 -2.28 2.17 -9.11
CA TRP A 207 -2.83 2.44 -7.78
C TRP A 207 -1.88 1.95 -6.70
N ALA A 208 -1.40 0.71 -6.80
CA ALA A 208 -0.45 0.17 -5.83
C ALA A 208 0.86 0.98 -5.76
N GLY A 209 1.39 1.40 -6.91
CA GLY A 209 2.59 2.23 -6.99
C GLY A 209 2.41 3.62 -6.37
N THR A 210 1.24 4.25 -6.53
CA THR A 210 0.97 5.58 -5.93
C THR A 210 1.03 5.55 -4.40
N GLY A 211 0.65 4.44 -3.76
CA GLY A 211 0.76 4.30 -2.30
C GLY A 211 2.22 4.42 -1.82
N ILE A 212 3.17 3.79 -2.51
CA ILE A 212 4.61 3.89 -2.19
C ILE A 212 5.08 5.35 -2.29
N ILE A 213 4.63 6.08 -3.32
CA ILE A 213 4.99 7.49 -3.51
C ILE A 213 4.53 8.34 -2.32
N VAL A 214 3.30 8.15 -1.85
CA VAL A 214 2.77 8.88 -0.69
C VAL A 214 3.63 8.66 0.55
N HIS A 215 4.03 7.41 0.82
CA HIS A 215 4.89 7.09 1.96
C HIS A 215 6.31 7.66 1.83
N ILE A 216 6.87 7.75 0.61
CA ILE A 216 8.15 8.44 0.37
C ILE A 216 8.03 9.92 0.74
N ILE A 217 6.96 10.59 0.33
CA ILE A 217 6.72 11.99 0.67
C ILE A 217 6.57 12.14 2.20
N GLY A 218 5.86 11.21 2.85
CA GLY A 218 5.76 11.14 4.31
C GLY A 218 7.12 10.99 5.03
N ALA A 219 8.00 10.13 4.51
CA ALA A 219 9.36 9.97 5.04
C ALA A 219 10.19 11.25 4.89
N LEU A 220 10.07 11.96 3.75
CA LEU A 220 10.71 13.25 3.56
C LEU A 220 10.15 14.32 4.51
N CYS A 221 8.85 14.30 4.74
CA CYS A 221 8.17 15.17 5.71
C CYS A 221 8.74 14.96 7.11
N LEU A 222 8.83 13.71 7.60
CA LEU A 222 9.39 13.40 8.91
C LEU A 222 10.87 13.80 9.02
N LYS A 223 11.67 13.55 7.98
CA LYS A 223 13.09 13.92 7.94
C LYS A 223 13.30 15.45 8.04
N SER A 224 12.31 16.25 7.65
CA SER A 224 12.38 17.70 7.81
C SER A 224 12.14 18.19 9.25
N ARG A 225 11.56 17.33 10.11
CA ARG A 225 11.22 17.61 11.52
C ARG A 225 12.16 16.96 12.51
N LEU A 226 12.90 15.93 12.11
CA LEU A 226 13.74 15.15 13.00
C LEU A 226 15.19 15.11 12.52
N ARG A 227 16.11 15.22 13.47
CA ARG A 227 17.53 14.95 13.29
C ARG A 227 17.94 13.79 14.18
N LEU A 228 18.63 12.82 13.61
CA LEU A 228 19.23 11.72 14.38
C LEU A 228 20.60 12.16 14.87
N LEU A 229 20.85 11.99 16.16
CA LEU A 229 22.13 12.30 16.80
C LEU A 229 23.04 11.05 16.89
N THR A 230 22.52 9.86 16.56
CA THR A 230 23.25 8.58 16.51
C THR A 230 24.49 8.66 15.58
N PRO A 231 25.62 8.01 15.94
CA PRO A 231 26.88 8.11 15.19
C PRO A 231 26.76 7.77 13.69
N LYS A 232 27.30 8.69 12.88
CA LYS A 232 27.23 8.70 11.41
C LYS A 232 27.93 7.52 10.70
N ASN A 233 28.71 6.72 11.44
CA ASN A 233 29.62 5.72 10.86
C ASN A 233 29.05 4.29 10.78
N GLU A 234 27.81 4.07 11.20
CA GLU A 234 27.17 2.77 11.02
C GLU A 234 26.77 2.51 9.56
N SER A 235 27.23 1.37 9.03
CA SER A 235 26.82 0.89 7.71
C SER A 235 25.31 0.73 7.62
N ILE A 236 24.73 1.19 6.51
CA ILE A 236 23.29 1.07 6.21
C ILE A 236 22.84 -0.40 6.28
N ILE A 237 23.69 -1.34 5.83
CA ILE A 237 23.37 -2.77 5.83
C ILE A 237 23.31 -3.31 7.26
N LYS A 238 24.23 -2.87 8.12
CA LYS A 238 24.21 -3.25 9.53
C LYS A 238 22.96 -2.72 10.21
N SER A 239 22.62 -1.44 10.01
CA SER A 239 21.41 -0.86 10.62
C SER A 239 20.12 -1.48 10.09
N GLU A 240 20.10 -1.93 8.84
CA GLU A 240 18.95 -2.62 8.22
C GLU A 240 18.72 -4.01 8.84
N LEU A 241 19.80 -4.75 9.10
CA LEU A 241 19.80 -6.11 9.67
C LEU A 241 19.90 -6.15 11.21
N THR A 242 19.66 -5.02 11.87
CA THR A 242 19.52 -4.94 13.32
C THR A 242 18.05 -4.64 13.64
N LEU A 243 17.45 -5.43 14.54
CA LEU A 243 16.08 -5.20 15.01
C LEU A 243 15.94 -3.81 15.62
N SER A 244 14.74 -3.24 15.57
CA SER A 244 14.53 -1.90 16.13
C SER A 244 14.76 -1.85 17.64
N THR A 245 14.47 -2.92 18.38
CA THR A 245 14.71 -3.03 19.83
C THR A 245 16.20 -3.01 20.22
N ASP A 246 17.08 -3.50 19.34
CA ASP A 246 18.51 -3.68 19.63
C ASP A 246 19.33 -2.41 19.33
N LYS A 247 18.67 -1.30 18.98
CA LYS A 247 19.30 -0.02 18.62
C LYS A 247 19.34 0.92 19.82
N ASN A 248 20.32 1.82 19.80
CA ASN A 248 20.33 2.98 20.68
C ASN A 248 20.13 4.25 19.85
N ILE A 249 19.00 4.92 20.06
CA ILE A 249 18.57 6.03 19.21
C ILE A 249 18.35 7.29 20.04
N THR A 250 19.01 8.36 19.61
CA THR A 250 18.85 9.71 20.14
C THR A 250 18.33 10.62 19.04
N VAL A 251 17.22 11.29 19.33
CA VAL A 251 16.48 12.10 18.34
C VAL A 251 16.39 13.53 18.84
N GLU A 252 16.65 14.48 17.95
CA GLU A 252 16.43 15.90 18.15
C GLU A 252 15.25 16.37 17.28
N THR A 253 14.28 17.05 17.89
CA THR A 253 13.16 17.66 17.16
C THR A 253 13.52 19.04 16.66
N VAL A 254 13.27 19.31 15.38
CA VAL A 254 13.52 20.59 14.73
C VAL A 254 12.21 21.39 14.64
N PRO A 255 12.22 22.71 14.90
CA PRO A 255 11.03 23.56 14.75
C PRO A 255 10.46 23.53 13.33
N GLU A 256 9.19 23.93 13.21
CA GLU A 256 8.48 23.87 11.94
C GLU A 256 9.12 24.79 10.89
N THR A 257 9.22 24.28 9.67
CA THR A 257 9.75 25.04 8.54
C THR A 257 8.71 25.11 7.43
N LYS A 258 8.82 26.13 6.56
CA LYS A 258 7.97 26.22 5.36
C LYS A 258 8.05 24.96 4.48
N LYS A 259 9.23 24.31 4.46
CA LYS A 259 9.45 23.03 3.75
C LYS A 259 8.63 21.90 4.35
N PHE A 260 8.62 21.79 5.68
CA PHE A 260 7.78 20.82 6.39
C PHE A 260 6.30 21.02 6.08
N LEU A 261 5.81 22.26 6.16
CA LEU A 261 4.41 22.58 5.88
C LEU A 261 4.02 22.20 4.44
N ALA A 262 4.85 22.53 3.46
CA ALA A 262 4.62 22.16 2.06
C ALA A 262 4.61 20.63 1.84
N LEU A 263 5.54 19.89 2.46
CA LEU A 263 5.59 18.42 2.36
C LEU A 263 4.40 17.76 3.08
N SER A 264 3.96 18.32 4.20
CA SER A 264 2.78 17.84 4.93
C SER A 264 1.51 18.02 4.10
N TRP A 265 1.32 19.22 3.52
CA TRP A 265 0.21 19.48 2.59
C TRP A 265 0.23 18.53 1.38
N LEU A 266 1.42 18.30 0.81
CA LEU A 266 1.57 17.39 -0.31
C LEU A 266 1.24 15.95 0.08
N THR A 267 1.71 15.47 1.24
CA THR A 267 1.43 14.10 1.74
C THR A 267 -0.06 13.89 1.92
N SER A 268 -0.74 14.84 2.56
CA SER A 268 -2.18 14.78 2.78
C SER A 268 -2.96 14.81 1.47
N THR A 269 -2.63 15.74 0.57
CA THR A 269 -3.28 15.86 -0.74
C THR A 269 -3.06 14.60 -1.59
N SER A 270 -1.85 14.07 -1.63
CA SER A 270 -1.54 12.82 -2.33
C SER A 270 -2.25 11.61 -1.74
N THR A 271 -2.45 11.56 -0.41
CA THR A 271 -3.25 10.52 0.26
C THR A 271 -4.70 10.54 -0.23
N THR A 272 -5.31 11.73 -0.26
CA THR A 272 -6.67 11.91 -0.79
C THR A 272 -6.76 11.47 -2.25
N PHE A 273 -5.83 11.91 -3.10
CA PHE A 273 -5.81 11.50 -4.51
C PHE A 273 -5.60 9.99 -4.68
N HIS A 274 -4.75 9.36 -3.87
CA HIS A 274 -4.53 7.91 -3.90
C HIS A 274 -5.82 7.13 -3.61
N VAL A 275 -6.59 7.54 -2.59
CA VAL A 275 -7.87 6.90 -2.25
C VAL A 275 -8.91 7.13 -3.36
N ILE A 276 -9.07 8.36 -3.84
CA ILE A 276 -10.02 8.70 -4.92
C ILE A 276 -9.67 7.93 -6.20
N PHE A 277 -8.39 7.93 -6.59
CA PHE A 277 -7.93 7.22 -7.78
C PHE A 277 -8.19 5.72 -7.67
N GLY A 278 -7.89 5.12 -6.51
CA GLY A 278 -8.24 3.73 -6.23
C GLY A 278 -9.73 3.49 -6.44
N THR A 279 -10.59 4.26 -5.77
CA THR A 279 -12.03 4.07 -5.82
C THR A 279 -12.57 4.18 -7.25
N LEU A 280 -12.09 5.15 -8.04
CA LEU A 280 -12.45 5.28 -9.45
C LEU A 280 -11.95 4.10 -10.29
N ALA A 281 -10.69 3.69 -10.11
CA ALA A 281 -10.11 2.58 -10.88
C ALA A 281 -10.83 1.26 -10.59
N PHE A 282 -11.05 0.93 -9.32
CA PHE A 282 -11.69 -0.32 -8.91
C PHE A 282 -13.20 -0.35 -9.14
N SER A 283 -13.91 0.77 -9.02
CA SER A 283 -15.35 0.83 -9.35
C SER A 283 -15.64 0.77 -10.84
N SER A 284 -14.63 1.02 -11.69
CA SER A 284 -14.76 0.89 -13.14
C SER A 284 -14.54 -0.52 -13.67
N MET A 285 -14.20 -1.49 -12.81
CA MET A 285 -13.89 -2.86 -13.22
C MET A 285 -15.13 -3.65 -13.63
N GLN A 286 -15.00 -4.46 -14.68
CA GLN A 286 -16.04 -5.33 -15.22
C GLN A 286 -15.54 -6.78 -15.36
N PHE A 287 -16.45 -7.73 -15.59
CA PHE A 287 -16.14 -9.16 -15.74
C PHE A 287 -15.60 -9.86 -14.48
N ILE A 288 -15.98 -9.36 -13.31
CA ILE A 288 -15.72 -10.00 -12.02
C ILE A 288 -17.01 -10.16 -11.24
N SER A 289 -17.23 -11.35 -10.67
CA SER A 289 -18.39 -11.61 -9.81
C SER A 289 -18.19 -11.04 -8.41
N VAL A 290 -19.28 -10.90 -7.65
CA VAL A 290 -19.21 -10.52 -6.23
C VAL A 290 -18.36 -11.51 -5.43
N ARG A 291 -18.49 -12.81 -5.72
CA ARG A 291 -17.75 -13.87 -5.03
C ARG A 291 -16.25 -13.75 -5.26
N ASP A 292 -15.85 -13.53 -6.51
CA ASP A 292 -14.45 -13.36 -6.87
C ASP A 292 -13.87 -12.05 -6.31
N ALA A 293 -14.66 -10.98 -6.31
CA ALA A 293 -14.28 -9.70 -5.72
C ALA A 293 -13.98 -9.83 -4.22
N PHE A 294 -14.75 -10.60 -3.45
CA PHE A 294 -14.42 -10.90 -2.05
C PHE A 294 -13.09 -11.65 -1.92
N GLY A 295 -12.78 -12.57 -2.83
CA GLY A 295 -11.48 -13.24 -2.87
C GLY A 295 -10.33 -12.26 -3.08
N VAL A 296 -10.48 -11.31 -4.00
CA VAL A 296 -9.50 -10.24 -4.26
C VAL A 296 -9.32 -9.35 -3.03
N ILE A 297 -10.42 -8.84 -2.46
CA ILE A 297 -10.42 -7.98 -1.27
C ILE A 297 -9.78 -8.70 -0.09
N GLY A 298 -10.11 -9.98 0.13
CA GLY A 298 -9.56 -10.80 1.19
C GLY A 298 -8.04 -10.97 1.08
N ARG A 299 -7.53 -11.19 -0.14
CA ARG A 299 -6.09 -11.30 -0.38
C ARG A 299 -5.35 -9.98 -0.15
N TYR A 300 -5.89 -8.84 -0.57
CA TYR A 300 -5.32 -7.54 -0.22
C TYR A 300 -5.35 -7.30 1.28
N THR A 301 -6.49 -7.57 1.93
CA THR A 301 -6.66 -7.41 3.37
C THR A 301 -5.63 -8.23 4.15
N ALA A 302 -5.43 -9.50 3.78
CA ALA A 302 -4.44 -10.37 4.41
C ALA A 302 -3.02 -9.76 4.34
N SER A 303 -2.59 -9.33 3.14
CA SER A 303 -1.28 -8.68 3.00
C SER A 303 -1.18 -7.39 3.83
N VAL A 304 -2.19 -6.52 3.80
CA VAL A 304 -2.20 -5.27 4.60
C VAL A 304 -2.09 -5.57 6.09
N THR A 305 -2.89 -6.51 6.60
CA THR A 305 -2.88 -6.89 8.01
C THR A 305 -1.52 -7.45 8.42
N ILE A 306 -0.96 -8.35 7.62
CA ILE A 306 0.35 -8.96 7.88
C ILE A 306 1.45 -7.89 7.92
N CYS A 307 1.52 -7.02 6.90
CA CYS A 307 2.50 -5.94 6.86
C CYS A 307 2.33 -4.97 8.04
N ARG A 308 1.08 -4.69 8.45
CA ARG A 308 0.80 -3.88 9.63
C ARG A 308 1.29 -4.52 10.92
N VAL A 309 1.09 -5.83 11.10
CA VAL A 309 1.59 -6.55 12.29
C VAL A 309 3.11 -6.40 12.38
N VAL A 310 3.83 -6.63 11.28
CA VAL A 310 5.29 -6.45 11.24
C VAL A 310 5.70 -5.01 11.53
N LEU A 311 5.04 -4.02 10.91
CA LEU A 311 5.33 -2.61 11.18
C LEU A 311 5.09 -2.25 12.66
N MET A 312 3.97 -2.69 13.23
CA MET A 312 3.64 -2.40 14.63
C MET A 312 4.60 -3.08 15.60
N TYR A 313 5.07 -4.29 15.28
CA TYR A 313 6.10 -4.99 16.05
C TYR A 313 7.40 -4.17 16.07
N GLU A 314 7.88 -3.73 14.90
CA GLU A 314 9.11 -2.94 14.78
C GLU A 314 8.99 -1.56 15.43
N LEU A 315 7.85 -0.89 15.27
CA LEU A 315 7.58 0.38 15.96
C LEU A 315 7.50 0.20 17.47
N SER A 316 7.05 -0.96 17.97
CA SER A 316 7.12 -1.26 19.39
C SER A 316 8.56 -1.37 19.87
N GLY A 317 9.42 -2.09 19.13
CA GLY A 317 10.85 -2.17 19.42
C GLY A 317 11.53 -0.79 19.38
N LEU A 318 11.17 0.03 18.40
CA LEU A 318 11.70 1.39 18.26
C LEU A 318 11.40 2.27 19.47
N ARG A 319 10.23 2.14 20.08
CA ARG A 319 9.86 2.90 21.29
C ARG A 319 10.72 2.53 22.50
N THR A 320 11.17 1.28 22.59
CA THR A 320 12.08 0.83 23.64
C THR A 320 13.53 1.27 23.38
N ALA A 321 13.91 1.43 22.11
CA ALA A 321 15.25 1.83 21.69
C ALA A 321 15.53 3.34 21.71
N VAL A 322 14.51 4.17 21.84
CA VAL A 322 14.66 5.63 21.93
C VAL A 322 14.97 6.02 23.36
N ASP A 323 16.26 6.27 23.63
CA ASP A 323 16.77 6.57 24.97
C ASP A 323 16.50 8.01 25.41
N SER A 324 16.52 8.97 24.47
CA SER A 324 16.22 10.38 24.77
C SER A 324 15.73 11.15 23.53
N ILE A 325 14.83 12.10 23.78
CA ILE A 325 14.28 13.03 22.78
C ILE A 325 14.60 14.46 23.23
N SER A 326 15.54 15.10 22.55
CA SER A 326 15.96 16.48 22.85
C SER A 326 15.12 17.49 22.08
N GLY A 327 14.72 18.60 22.71
CA GLY A 327 13.95 19.68 22.09
C GLY A 327 12.46 19.74 22.46
N VAL A 328 12.01 18.91 23.40
CA VAL A 328 10.68 19.00 24.02
C VAL A 328 10.77 19.95 25.22
N PRO A 329 9.92 20.99 25.34
CA PRO A 329 9.86 21.79 26.58
C PRO A 329 9.56 20.85 27.75
N THR A 330 10.35 20.92 28.82
CA THR A 330 10.00 20.26 30.07
C THR A 330 8.61 20.75 30.51
N PRO A 331 7.72 19.88 30.98
CA PRO A 331 6.57 20.33 31.75
C PRO A 331 7.12 21.21 32.88
N ASP A 332 6.51 22.37 33.07
CA ASP A 332 6.83 23.32 34.13
C ASP A 332 7.08 22.58 35.45
N ASP A 333 8.18 22.91 36.16
CA ASP A 333 8.67 22.29 37.40
C ASP A 333 7.74 22.54 38.61
N GLY A 334 6.43 22.41 38.42
CA GLY A 334 5.38 22.60 39.42
C GLY A 334 4.38 21.45 39.51
N GLN A 335 4.60 20.34 38.79
CA GLN A 335 3.82 19.12 38.92
C GLN A 335 4.74 17.96 39.29
N ASP A 336 4.40 17.29 40.38
CA ASP A 336 5.14 16.20 41.02
C ASP A 336 5.79 15.24 39.99
N PRO A 337 7.00 14.72 40.29
CA PRO A 337 7.74 13.89 39.36
C PRO A 337 6.91 12.65 39.01
N VAL A 338 6.35 12.65 37.80
CA VAL A 338 5.83 11.42 37.21
C VAL A 338 7.04 10.58 36.86
N ASP A 339 7.31 9.57 37.69
CA ASP A 339 8.30 8.51 37.56
C ASP A 339 8.13 7.68 36.26
N GLY A 340 8.21 8.33 35.09
CA GLY A 340 7.93 7.72 33.79
C GLY A 340 9.16 7.52 32.89
N LEU A 341 10.29 8.15 33.19
CA LEU A 341 11.51 8.08 32.37
C LEU A 341 12.61 7.15 32.90
N LYS A 342 12.36 6.47 34.02
CA LYS A 342 13.24 5.44 34.57
C LYS A 342 12.46 4.18 34.95
N SER A 343 11.93 3.49 33.95
CA SER A 343 11.77 2.04 34.10
C SER A 343 12.72 1.38 33.12
N GLY A 344 13.82 0.83 33.66
CA GLY A 344 14.66 -0.09 32.91
C GLY A 344 13.84 -1.27 32.37
N PRO A 345 14.42 -2.07 31.47
CA PRO A 345 13.67 -3.10 30.76
C PRO A 345 13.06 -4.09 31.75
N ARG A 346 11.74 -4.07 31.91
CA ARG A 346 10.99 -5.19 32.51
C ARG A 346 10.90 -6.27 31.44
N VAL A 347 11.99 -7.01 31.27
CA VAL A 347 11.99 -8.27 30.52
C VAL A 347 11.10 -9.23 31.31
N PHE A 348 9.89 -9.47 30.82
CA PHE A 348 9.10 -10.61 31.30
C PHE A 348 9.72 -11.87 30.70
N THR A 349 10.70 -12.45 31.39
CA THR A 349 11.11 -13.82 31.14
C THR A 349 10.00 -14.73 31.65
N PHE A 350 9.30 -15.40 30.74
CA PHE A 350 8.56 -16.59 31.11
C PHE A 350 9.58 -17.66 31.48
N ALA A 351 9.61 -18.02 32.76
CA ALA A 351 10.32 -19.20 33.24
C ALA A 351 9.69 -20.47 32.60
N PRO A 352 10.49 -21.53 32.40
CA PRO A 352 10.14 -22.69 31.57
C PRO A 352 8.88 -23.44 32.00
#